data_AF-D6A0B8-F1
#
_entry.id   AF-D6A0B8-F1
#
_cell.length_a   1.000
_cell.length_b   1.000
_cell.length_c   1.000
_cell.angle_alpha   90.00
_cell.angle_beta   90.00
_cell.angle_gamma   90.00
#
_symmetry.space_group_name_H-M   'P 1'
#
loop_
_entity.id
_entity.type
_entity.pdbx_description
1 polymer ?
#
loop_
_entity_poly.entity_id
_entity_poly.type
_entity_poly.pdbx_seq_one_letter_code
_entity_poly.pdbx_strand_id
1 'polypeptide(L)'
;APGHLGRRFRLAYGRSPYAYLTARRVERATVLLLHGDLGVAEVCAAVGCPSPAVFDARFTELVGVPPGAYRSAHRVPELPRDR
;
A
#
# COMPACT_ATOMS: atom_id res chain seq x y z
N ALA A 1 -20.40 -8.71 20.37
CA ALA A 1 -20.09 -10.04 19.79
C ALA A 1 -19.29 -9.88 18.49
N PRO A 2 -18.31 -10.76 18.21
CA PRO A 2 -17.35 -10.62 17.10
C PRO A 2 -17.96 -10.45 15.70
N GLY A 3 -19.16 -10.99 15.44
CA GLY A 3 -19.87 -10.84 14.16
C GLY A 3 -20.59 -9.50 13.95
N HIS A 4 -20.86 -8.75 15.03
CA HIS A 4 -21.62 -7.50 14.97
C HIS A 4 -20.86 -6.38 14.24
N LEU A 5 -19.55 -6.27 14.52
CA LEU A 5 -18.69 -5.28 13.89
C LEU A 5 -18.60 -5.52 12.37
N GLY A 6 -18.35 -6.76 11.95
CA GLY A 6 -18.25 -7.11 10.53
C GLY A 6 -19.51 -6.77 9.75
N ARG A 7 -20.70 -7.08 10.31
CA ARG A 7 -21.99 -6.77 9.67
C ARG A 7 -22.26 -5.27 9.61
N ARG A 8 -22.09 -4.53 10.71
CA ARG A 8 -22.30 -3.07 10.71
C ARG A 8 -21.31 -2.34 9.81
N PHE A 9 -20.07 -2.79 9.77
CA PHE A 9 -19.04 -2.21 8.91
C PHE A 9 -19.40 -2.42 7.44
N ARG A 10 -19.81 -3.64 7.06
CA ARG A 10 -20.24 -3.91 5.68
C ARG A 10 -21.47 -3.09 5.28
N LEU A 11 -22.42 -2.87 6.20
CA LEU A 11 -23.57 -1.99 5.94
C LEU A 11 -23.14 -0.53 5.70
N ALA A 12 -22.12 -0.05 6.40
CA ALA A 12 -21.64 1.33 6.25
C ALA A 12 -20.70 1.54 5.05
N TYR A 13 -19.87 0.55 4.72
CA TYR A 13 -18.75 0.69 3.76
C TYR A 13 -18.80 -0.27 2.57
N GLY A 14 -19.79 -1.16 2.48
CA GLY A 14 -19.96 -2.13 1.39
C GLY A 14 -18.97 -3.29 1.37
N ARG A 15 -17.95 -3.29 2.24
CA ARG A 15 -16.87 -4.29 2.26
C ARG A 15 -16.55 -4.76 3.67
N SER A 16 -15.81 -5.87 3.79
CA SER A 16 -15.34 -6.33 5.11
C SER A 16 -14.30 -5.35 5.69
N PRO A 17 -14.15 -5.27 7.02
CA PRO A 17 -13.12 -4.45 7.66
C PRO A 17 -11.71 -4.74 7.12
N TYR A 18 -11.38 -6.02 6.93
CA TYR A 18 -10.07 -6.43 6.40
C TYR A 18 -9.85 -5.90 4.98
N ALA A 19 -10.82 -6.08 4.07
CA ALA A 19 -10.71 -5.58 2.70
C ALA A 19 -10.60 -4.04 2.66
N TYR A 20 -11.34 -3.36 3.55
CA TYR A 20 -11.24 -1.91 3.69
C TYR A 20 -9.84 -1.46 4.10
N LEU A 21 -9.31 -2.05 5.17
CA LEU A 21 -7.98 -1.70 5.67
C LEU A 21 -6.89 -2.00 4.65
N THR A 22 -6.95 -3.16 3.98
CA THR A 22 -5.98 -3.51 2.92
C THR A 22 -5.98 -2.47 1.80
N ALA A 23 -7.14 -2.04 1.32
CA ALA A 23 -7.23 -0.98 0.31
C ALA A 23 -6.63 0.34 0.81
N ARG A 24 -6.98 0.78 2.03
CA ARG A 24 -6.43 2.01 2.63
C ARG A 24 -4.91 1.96 2.81
N ARG A 25 -4.35 0.79 3.14
CA ARG A 25 -2.90 0.58 3.23
C ARG A 25 -2.23 0.73 1.87
N VAL A 26 -2.82 0.15 0.82
CA VAL A 26 -2.28 0.27 -0.54
C VAL A 26 -2.40 1.71 -1.05
N GLU A 27 -3.51 2.40 -0.82
CA GLU A 27 -3.68 3.82 -1.13
C GLU A 27 -2.62 4.70 -0.44
N ARG A 28 -2.29 4.40 0.83
CA ARG A 28 -1.22 5.12 1.54
C ARG A 28 0.16 4.77 0.97
N ALA A 29 0.38 3.52 0.60
CA ALA A 29 1.64 3.05 0.05
C ALA A 29 1.96 3.68 -1.31
N THR A 30 0.98 3.83 -2.21
CA THR A 30 1.18 4.53 -3.49
C THR A 30 1.66 5.96 -3.25
N VAL A 31 1.04 6.70 -2.33
CA VAL A 31 1.49 8.07 -1.99
C VAL A 31 2.93 8.10 -1.49
N LEU A 32 3.31 7.15 -0.62
CA LEU A 32 4.67 7.06 -0.08
C LEU A 32 5.71 6.68 -1.13
N LEU A 33 5.37 5.77 -2.06
CA LEU A 33 6.27 5.35 -3.14
C LEU A 33 6.44 6.43 -4.22
N LEU A 34 5.43 7.29 -4.41
CA LEU A 34 5.48 8.40 -5.38
C LEU A 34 6.30 9.60 -4.88
N HIS A 35 6.18 9.96 -3.61
CA HIS A 35 6.66 11.25 -3.10
C HIS A 35 7.70 11.13 -1.97
N GLY A 36 7.98 9.91 -1.50
CA GLY A 36 8.88 9.67 -0.40
C GLY A 36 10.22 9.11 -0.84
N ASP A 37 11.22 9.29 0.01
CA ASP A 37 12.55 8.68 -0.16
C ASP A 37 12.59 7.22 0.29
N LEU A 38 11.50 6.74 0.91
CA LEU A 38 11.39 5.40 1.47
C LEU A 38 11.54 4.32 0.39
N GLY A 39 12.29 3.29 0.72
CA GLY A 39 12.34 2.03 -0.01
C GLY A 39 11.05 1.22 0.19
N VAL A 40 10.84 0.24 -0.69
CA VAL A 40 9.64 -0.63 -0.69
C VAL A 40 9.42 -1.31 0.67
N ALA A 41 10.49 -1.80 1.31
CA ALA A 41 10.42 -2.46 2.61
C ALA A 41 9.99 -1.50 3.74
N GLU A 42 10.51 -0.27 3.72
CA GLU A 42 10.16 0.77 4.70
C GLU A 42 8.70 1.21 4.52
N VAL A 43 8.25 1.34 3.27
CA VAL A 43 6.83 1.62 2.98
C VAL A 43 5.93 0.49 3.49
N CYS A 44 6.30 -0.78 3.26
CA CYS A 44 5.56 -1.92 3.78
C CYS A 44 5.37 -1.85 5.30
N ALA A 45 6.44 -1.52 6.04
CA ALA A 45 6.40 -1.34 7.48
C ALA A 45 5.55 -0.12 7.88
N ALA A 46 5.71 1.01 7.20
CA ALA A 46 5.02 2.26 7.49
C ALA A 46 3.50 2.17 7.31
N VAL A 47 3.01 1.38 6.34
CA VAL A 47 1.57 1.13 6.15
C VAL A 47 1.03 -0.01 7.03
N GLY A 48 1.89 -0.63 7.84
CA GLY A 48 1.52 -1.69 8.77
C GLY A 48 1.02 -2.95 8.05
N CYS A 49 1.59 -3.28 6.88
CA CYS A 49 1.35 -4.57 6.25
C CYS A 49 2.05 -5.68 7.05
N PRO A 50 1.44 -6.87 7.17
CA PRO A 50 1.93 -7.93 8.06
C PRO A 50 3.23 -8.57 7.58
N SER A 51 3.50 -8.52 6.27
CA SER A 51 4.76 -8.98 5.70
C SER A 51 4.99 -8.35 4.31
N PRO A 52 6.24 -8.32 3.84
CA PRO A 52 6.57 -7.89 2.48
C PRO A 52 5.83 -8.70 1.40
N ALA A 53 5.69 -10.01 1.59
CA ALA A 53 4.98 -10.86 0.63
C ALA A 53 3.49 -10.53 0.51
N VAL A 54 2.82 -10.27 1.65
CA VAL A 54 1.42 -9.84 1.63
C VAL A 54 1.28 -8.45 1.03
N PHE A 55 2.22 -7.55 1.34
CA PHE A 55 2.23 -6.22 0.76
C PHE A 55 2.39 -6.26 -0.76
N ASP A 56 3.39 -6.99 -1.27
CA ASP A 56 3.67 -7.12 -2.70
C ASP A 56 2.48 -7.69 -3.46
N ALA A 57 1.90 -8.80 -2.97
CA ALA A 57 0.74 -9.43 -3.58
C ALA A 57 -0.48 -8.49 -3.63
N ARG A 58 -0.82 -7.84 -2.50
CA ARG A 58 -2.00 -6.96 -2.41
C ARG A 58 -1.82 -5.64 -3.16
N PHE A 59 -0.61 -5.11 -3.15
CA PHE A 59 -0.28 -3.92 -3.93
C PHE A 59 -0.42 -4.24 -5.42
N THR A 60 0.17 -5.33 -5.89
CA THR A 60 0.08 -5.76 -7.30
C THR A 60 -1.37 -6.04 -7.72
N GLU A 61 -2.15 -6.73 -6.87
CA GLU A 61 -3.57 -7.00 -7.12
C GLU A 61 -4.39 -5.72 -7.31
N LEU A 62 -4.14 -4.69 -6.48
CA LEU A 62 -4.95 -3.47 -6.45
C LEU A 62 -4.45 -2.36 -7.38
N VAL A 63 -3.14 -2.30 -7.66
CA VAL A 63 -2.49 -1.25 -8.46
C VAL A 63 -2.15 -1.75 -9.87
N GLY A 64 -2.05 -3.07 -10.07
CA GLY A 64 -1.75 -3.71 -11.35
C GLY A 64 -0.26 -3.93 -11.64
N VAL A 65 0.64 -3.37 -10.82
CA VAL A 65 2.10 -3.54 -10.94
C VAL A 65 2.77 -3.71 -9.58
N PRO A 66 3.91 -4.40 -9.48
CA PRO A 66 4.64 -4.53 -8.22
C PRO A 66 5.11 -3.18 -7.66
N PRO A 67 5.19 -3.01 -6.32
CA PRO A 67 5.56 -1.75 -5.68
C PRO A 67 6.97 -1.26 -6.05
N GLY A 68 7.91 -2.19 -6.30
CA GLY A 68 9.24 -1.84 -6.79
C GLY A 68 9.22 -1.25 -8.21
N ALA A 69 8.45 -1.86 -9.11
CA ALA A 69 8.27 -1.36 -10.47
C ALA A 69 7.54 -0.01 -10.46
N TYR A 70 6.49 0.11 -9.64
CA TYR A 70 5.75 1.35 -9.42
C TYR A 70 6.67 2.49 -8.96
N ARG A 71 7.49 2.26 -7.93
CA ARG A 71 8.47 3.25 -7.44
C ARG A 71 9.45 3.65 -8.53
N SER A 72 10.04 2.69 -9.25
CA SER A 72 11.02 2.96 -10.29
C SER A 72 10.45 3.76 -11.45
N ALA A 73 9.20 3.49 -11.86
CA ALA A 73 8.53 4.22 -12.94
C ALA A 73 8.25 5.69 -12.59
N HIS A 74 8.10 5.99 -11.30
CA HIS A 74 7.76 7.33 -10.80
C HIS A 74 8.93 8.06 -10.15
N ARG A 75 10.07 7.40 -9.99
CA ARG A 75 11.30 8.06 -9.55
C ARG A 75 11.84 8.86 -10.74
N VAL A 76 11.87 10.17 -10.62
CA VAL A 76 12.68 11.00 -11.53
C VAL A 76 14.12 10.54 -11.33
N PRO A 77 14.88 10.18 -12.39
CA PRO A 77 16.29 9.91 -12.26
C PRO A 77 16.92 11.12 -11.55
N GLU A 78 17.53 10.89 -10.40
CA GLU A 78 18.35 11.93 -9.76
C GLU A 78 19.42 12.27 -10.79
N LEU A 79 19.26 13.41 -11.47
CA LEU A 79 20.33 14.00 -12.26
C LEU A 79 21.54 14.08 -11.34
N PRO A 80 22.75 13.69 -11.80
CA PRO A 80 23.94 13.78 -10.98
C PRO A 80 23.99 15.19 -10.41
N ARG A 81 23.83 15.31 -9.10
CA ARG A 81 24.14 16.57 -8.44
C ARG A 81 25.64 16.68 -8.60
N ASP A 82 26.08 17.56 -9.49
CA ASP A 82 27.49 17.85 -9.66
C ASP A 82 28.13 18.10 -8.29
N ARG A 83 29.30 17.49 -8.15
CA ARG A 83 30.19 17.31 -6.99
C ARG A 83 30.09 18.31 -5.84
#